data_AF-K4AGG5-F1
#
_entry.id   AF-K4AGG5-F1
#
_cell.length_a   1.000
_cell.length_b   1.000
_cell.length_c   1.000
_cell.angle_alpha   90.00
_cell.angle_beta   90.00
_cell.angle_gamma   90.00
#
_symmetry.space_group_name_H-M   'P 1'
#
loop_
_entity.id
_entity.type
_entity.pdbx_description
1 polymer ?
#
loop_
_entity_poly.entity_id
_entity_poly.type
_entity_poly.pdbx_seq_one_letter_code
_entity_poly.pdbx_strand_id
1 'polypeptide(L)'
;MLAALTNESATSKSVYFARCTSEMIFITHVLTEQPEKLAGPLLADTYVIFLRGHRLWYEQMLAKGELSPDMGDSIKGKGMIQGVSAVGAFFELLSQPSLSVQHPGENKQVAPAGLYPILKRLYRILIKRELPGRDIL
;
A
#
# COMPACT_ATOMS: atom_id res chain seq x y z
N MET A 1 -9.80 11.73 7.06
CA MET A 1 -10.66 10.71 7.70
C MET A 1 -9.86 9.55 8.28
N LEU A 2 -8.73 9.18 7.68
CA LEU A 2 -7.91 8.04 8.10
C LEU A 2 -6.83 8.51 9.13
N ALA A 3 -6.35 9.76 9.04
CA ALA A 3 -5.54 10.40 10.07
C ALA A 3 -6.25 10.51 11.44
N ALA A 4 -7.59 10.55 11.43
CA ALA A 4 -8.41 10.45 12.65
C ALA A 4 -8.52 9.00 13.17
N LEU A 5 -8.38 8.00 12.30
CA LEU A 5 -8.32 6.58 12.68
C LEU A 5 -6.93 6.23 13.26
N THR A 6 -5.83 6.71 12.67
CA THR A 6 -4.47 6.38 13.15
C THR A 6 -4.03 7.14 14.40
N ASN A 7 -4.76 8.20 14.79
CA ASN A 7 -4.40 9.04 15.93
C ASN A 7 -4.97 8.58 17.29
N GLU A 8 -5.89 7.60 17.38
CA GLU A 8 -6.55 7.37 18.69
C GLU A 8 -6.73 5.93 19.23
N SER A 9 -6.42 4.85 18.52
CA SER A 9 -6.38 3.54 19.22
C SER A 9 -5.57 2.44 18.52
N ALA A 10 -5.09 1.47 19.32
CA ALA A 10 -4.50 0.24 18.82
C ALA A 10 -5.44 -0.51 17.86
N THR A 11 -6.76 -0.39 18.08
CA THR A 11 -7.80 -1.02 17.27
C THR A 11 -7.84 -0.49 15.85
N SER A 12 -7.72 0.82 15.66
CA SER A 12 -7.73 1.39 14.30
C SER A 12 -6.49 1.01 13.51
N LYS A 13 -5.33 0.95 14.18
CA LYS A 13 -4.08 0.45 13.58
C LYS A 13 -4.17 -1.02 13.21
N SER A 14 -4.79 -1.85 14.05
CA SER A 14 -5.01 -3.27 13.74
C SER A 14 -6.00 -3.47 12.60
N VAL A 15 -7.05 -2.65 12.49
CA VAL A 15 -8.01 -2.71 11.38
C VAL A 15 -7.32 -2.32 10.06
N TYR A 16 -6.49 -1.28 10.06
CA TYR A 16 -5.74 -0.89 8.87
C TYR A 16 -4.73 -1.97 8.47
N PHE A 17 -3.97 -2.51 9.44
CA PHE A 17 -3.07 -3.64 9.21
C PHE A 17 -3.81 -4.83 8.59
N ALA A 18 -4.94 -5.25 9.16
CA ALA A 18 -5.73 -6.36 8.64
C ALA A 18 -6.18 -6.14 7.18
N ARG A 19 -6.54 -4.90 6.80
CA ARG A 19 -6.89 -4.56 5.42
C ARG A 19 -5.69 -4.59 4.48
N CYS A 20 -4.56 -4.00 4.87
CA CYS A 20 -3.31 -4.06 4.10
C CYS A 20 -2.87 -5.51 3.88
N THR A 21 -2.91 -6.31 4.94
CA THR A 21 -2.62 -7.74 4.92
C THR A 21 -3.53 -8.49 3.95
N SER A 22 -4.84 -8.25 3.98
CA SER A 22 -5.78 -8.90 3.07
C SER A 22 -5.48 -8.58 1.60
N GLU A 23 -5.17 -7.32 1.28
CA GLU A 23 -4.79 -6.92 -0.08
C GLU A 23 -3.48 -7.60 -0.52
N MET A 24 -2.47 -7.63 0.35
CA MET A 24 -1.20 -8.28 0.03
C MET A 24 -1.33 -9.79 -0.19
N ILE A 25 -2.12 -10.48 0.64
CA ILE A 25 -2.41 -11.91 0.44
C ILE A 25 -3.05 -12.12 -0.92
N PHE A 26 -4.06 -11.32 -1.26
CA PHE A 26 -4.77 -11.47 -2.53
C PHE A 26 -3.87 -11.14 -3.73
N ILE A 27 -3.07 -10.08 -3.67
CA ILE A 27 -2.05 -9.76 -4.69
C ILE A 27 -1.08 -10.93 -4.88
N THR A 28 -0.65 -11.56 -3.78
CA THR A 28 0.25 -12.72 -3.82
C THR A 28 -0.40 -13.89 -4.57
N HIS A 29 -1.68 -14.19 -4.31
CA HIS A 29 -2.41 -15.23 -5.04
C HIS A 29 -2.57 -14.94 -6.52
N VAL A 30 -2.61 -13.66 -6.92
CA VAL A 30 -2.68 -13.28 -8.34
C VAL A 30 -1.31 -13.40 -9.02
N LEU A 31 -0.22 -13.15 -8.29
CA LEU A 31 1.13 -13.06 -8.87
C LEU A 31 1.96 -14.34 -8.74
N THR A 32 1.54 -15.33 -7.95
CA THR A 32 2.28 -16.57 -7.78
C THR A 32 1.40 -17.82 -7.82
N GLU A 33 1.95 -18.89 -8.37
CA GLU A 33 1.34 -20.22 -8.38
C GLU A 33 1.38 -20.89 -7.00
N GLN A 34 2.23 -20.42 -6.07
CA GLN A 34 2.41 -21.01 -4.73
C GLN A 34 2.32 -19.94 -3.61
N PRO A 35 1.15 -19.31 -3.42
CA PRO A 35 0.97 -18.20 -2.49
C PRO A 35 1.25 -18.55 -1.03
N GLU A 36 0.98 -19.78 -0.61
CA GLU A 36 1.25 -20.29 0.74
C GLU A 36 2.73 -20.19 1.16
N LYS A 37 3.67 -20.26 0.22
CA LYS A 37 5.11 -20.12 0.52
C LYS A 37 5.51 -18.67 0.80
N LEU A 38 4.75 -17.72 0.27
CA LEU A 38 5.03 -16.28 0.36
C LEU A 38 4.18 -15.58 1.43
N ALA A 39 2.98 -16.10 1.72
CA ALA A 39 2.04 -15.48 2.65
C ALA A 39 2.63 -15.29 4.07
N GLY A 40 3.27 -16.32 4.64
CA GLY A 40 3.88 -16.23 5.97
C GLY A 40 5.01 -15.19 6.06
N PRO A 41 6.03 -15.25 5.20
CA PRO A 41 7.09 -14.25 5.13
C PRO A 41 6.60 -12.83 4.84
N LEU A 42 5.65 -12.66 3.91
CA LEU A 42 5.09 -11.35 3.57
C LEU A 42 4.29 -10.76 4.74
N LEU A 43 3.52 -11.58 5.46
CA LEU A 43 2.81 -11.16 6.67
C LEU A 43 3.78 -10.67 7.75
N ALA A 44 4.85 -11.43 7.99
CA ALA A 44 5.87 -11.06 8.96
C ALA A 44 6.58 -9.76 8.57
N ASP A 45 6.95 -9.60 7.30
CA ASP A 45 7.60 -8.39 6.79
C ASP A 45 6.67 -7.17 6.85
N THR A 46 5.40 -7.34 6.46
CA THR A 46 4.35 -6.31 6.59
C THR A 46 4.18 -5.86 8.04
N TYR A 47 4.18 -6.81 8.98
CA TYR A 47 4.04 -6.54 10.41
C TYR A 47 5.25 -5.79 11.00
N VAL A 48 6.47 -6.17 10.61
CA VAL A 48 7.71 -5.48 11.00
C VAL A 48 7.77 -4.07 10.44
N ILE A 49 7.36 -3.87 9.18
CA ILE A 49 7.29 -2.55 8.53
C ILE A 49 6.28 -1.64 9.25
N PHE A 50 5.10 -2.17 9.62
CA PHE A 50 4.06 -1.42 10.30
C PHE A 50 4.41 -1.01 11.73
N LEU A 51 5.13 -1.86 12.46
CA LEU A 51 5.42 -1.61 13.88
C LEU A 51 6.77 -0.93 14.15
N ARG A 52 7.78 -1.07 13.27
CA ARG A 52 9.15 -0.59 13.53
C ARG A 52 9.89 -0.02 12.32
N GLY A 53 9.27 0.10 11.14
CA GLY A 53 9.97 0.38 9.89
C GLY A 53 10.23 1.86 9.57
N HIS A 54 11.26 2.11 8.74
CA HIS A 54 11.56 3.41 8.10
C HIS A 54 10.37 3.98 7.30
N ARG A 55 9.46 3.12 6.82
CA ARG A 55 8.23 3.51 6.11
C ARG A 55 7.23 4.25 7.00
N LEU A 56 7.03 3.81 8.25
CA LEU A 56 6.16 4.50 9.21
C LEU A 56 6.65 5.93 9.47
N TRP A 57 7.97 6.10 9.56
CA TRP A 57 8.57 7.43 9.68
C TRP A 57 8.31 8.29 8.43
N TYR A 58 8.47 7.74 7.22
CA TYR A 58 8.19 8.46 5.98
C TYR A 58 6.73 8.90 5.88
N GLU A 59 5.79 8.00 6.18
CA GLU A 59 4.34 8.29 6.19
C GLU A 59 3.98 9.37 7.21
N GLN A 60 4.57 9.32 8.41
CA GLN A 60 4.39 10.36 9.43
C GLN A 60 4.93 11.71 8.98
N MET A 61 6.10 11.74 8.35
CA MET A 61 6.69 12.98 7.85
C MET A 61 5.90 13.56 6.67
N LEU A 62 5.36 12.72 5.78
CA LEU A 62 4.42 13.13 4.73
C LEU A 62 3.13 13.70 5.31
N ALA A 63 2.56 13.06 6.33
CA ALA A 63 1.34 13.52 6.98
C ALA A 63 1.51 14.84 7.73
N LYS A 64 2.70 15.07 8.32
CA LYS A 64 3.08 16.34 8.94
C LYS A 64 3.42 17.45 7.92
N GLY A 65 3.57 17.10 6.64
CA GLY A 65 4.00 18.01 5.59
C GLY A 65 5.50 18.35 5.64
N GLU A 66 6.28 17.65 6.47
CA GLU A 66 7.74 17.83 6.57
C GLU A 66 8.48 17.20 5.38
N LEU A 67 7.85 16.25 4.68
CA LEU A 67 8.33 15.71 3.43
C LEU A 67 7.30 15.93 2.32
N SER A 68 7.79 16.13 1.10
CA SER A 68 6.97 16.04 -0.10
C SER A 68 7.17 14.68 -0.77
N PRO A 69 6.13 14.07 -1.32
CA PRO A 69 6.26 12.93 -2.22
C PRO A 69 7.17 13.19 -3.43
N ASP A 70 7.46 14.45 -3.77
CA ASP A 70 8.36 14.84 -4.87
C ASP A 70 9.85 14.62 -4.54
N MET A 71 10.16 14.37 -3.27
CA MET A 71 11.51 13.96 -2.85
C MET A 71 11.85 12.53 -3.31
N GLY A 72 10.88 11.79 -3.84
CA GLY A 72 11.07 10.46 -4.42
C GLY A 72 11.54 9.41 -3.43
N ASP A 73 12.21 8.38 -3.94
CA ASP A 73 12.67 7.24 -3.12
C ASP A 73 13.97 7.52 -2.35
N SER A 74 14.62 8.68 -2.51
CA SER A 74 15.92 8.93 -1.88
C SER A 74 15.84 10.12 -0.94
N ILE A 75 15.87 9.84 0.36
CA ILE A 75 15.94 10.89 1.38
C ILE A 75 17.36 11.03 1.88
N LYS A 76 17.88 12.25 1.75
CA LYS A 76 19.21 12.63 2.22
C LYS A 76 19.37 12.26 3.70
N GLY A 77 20.32 11.38 4.01
CA GLY A 77 20.62 10.90 5.37
C GLY A 77 19.78 9.73 5.89
N LYS A 78 18.76 9.27 5.15
CA LYS A 78 17.88 8.15 5.53
C LYS A 78 18.01 6.92 4.62
N GLY A 79 18.67 7.05 3.46
CA GLY A 79 18.82 5.99 2.46
C GLY A 79 17.65 5.92 1.48
N MET A 80 17.61 4.85 0.68
CA MET A 80 16.55 4.63 -0.31
C MET A 80 15.28 4.09 0.36
N ILE A 81 14.21 4.87 0.33
CA ILE A 81 12.84 4.50 0.71
C ILE A 81 12.08 4.18 -0.58
N GLN A 82 12.13 2.92 -1.03
CA GLN A 82 11.43 2.43 -2.24
C GLN A 82 9.89 2.38 -2.08
N GLY A 83 9.31 3.23 -1.24
CA GLY A 83 7.87 3.26 -0.99
C GLY A 83 7.08 3.78 -2.19
N VAL A 84 7.54 4.88 -2.79
CA VAL A 84 6.80 5.60 -3.82
C VAL A 84 6.88 4.85 -5.15
N SER A 85 8.08 4.48 -5.61
CA SER A 85 8.21 3.74 -6.86
C SER A 85 7.59 2.34 -6.81
N ALA A 86 7.63 1.66 -5.64
CA ALA A 86 6.96 0.37 -5.50
C ALA A 86 5.45 0.50 -5.69
N VAL A 87 4.79 1.51 -5.10
CA VAL A 87 3.35 1.74 -5.31
C VAL A 87 3.02 1.96 -6.77
N GLY A 88 3.85 2.73 -7.49
CA GLY A 88 3.70 2.91 -8.94
C GLY A 88 3.82 1.58 -9.70
N ALA A 89 4.92 0.86 -9.50
CA ALA A 89 5.20 -0.40 -10.18
C ALA A 89 4.14 -1.47 -9.91
N PHE A 90 3.69 -1.62 -8.66
CA PHE A 90 2.63 -2.57 -8.30
C PHE A 90 1.30 -2.19 -8.95
N PHE A 91 0.92 -0.92 -8.93
CA PHE A 91 -0.34 -0.48 -9.53
C PHE A 91 -0.34 -0.70 -11.05
N GLU A 92 0.77 -0.41 -11.74
CA GLU A 92 0.92 -0.64 -13.18
C GLU A 92 0.93 -2.12 -13.53
N LEU A 93 1.65 -2.95 -12.76
CA LEU A 93 1.64 -4.40 -12.91
C LEU A 93 0.21 -4.95 -12.79
N LEU A 94 -0.50 -4.58 -11.73
CA LEU A 94 -1.86 -5.06 -11.45
C LEU A 94 -2.94 -4.44 -12.36
N SER A 95 -2.55 -3.50 -13.22
CA SER A 95 -3.41 -2.91 -14.25
C SER A 95 -3.17 -3.52 -15.64
N GLN A 96 -2.22 -4.44 -15.79
CA GLN A 96 -1.94 -5.08 -17.08
C GLN A 96 -3.16 -5.88 -17.57
N PRO A 97 -3.54 -5.77 -18.86
CA PRO A 97 -4.70 -6.51 -19.40
C PRO A 97 -4.56 -8.04 -19.33
N SER A 98 -3.33 -8.54 -19.29
CA SER A 98 -3.03 -9.97 -19.11
C SER A 98 -3.40 -10.49 -17.73
N LEU A 99 -3.53 -9.60 -16.74
CA LEU A 99 -3.98 -9.90 -15.39
C LEU A 99 -5.44 -9.48 -15.27
N SER A 100 -6.33 -10.46 -15.22
CA SER A 100 -7.75 -10.24 -14.96
C SER A 100 -8.25 -11.22 -13.91
N VAL A 101 -9.09 -10.71 -13.02
CA VAL A 101 -9.73 -11.50 -11.97
C VAL A 101 -11.23 -11.29 -12.02
N GLN A 102 -11.98 -12.32 -11.67
CA GLN A 102 -13.43 -12.25 -11.61
C GLN A 102 -13.84 -11.35 -10.44
N HIS A 103 -14.65 -10.33 -10.71
CA HIS A 103 -15.13 -9.43 -9.67
C HIS A 103 -16.10 -10.19 -8.72
N PRO A 104 -15.92 -10.13 -7.39
CA PRO A 104 -16.69 -10.95 -6.46
C PRO A 104 -18.19 -10.58 -6.39
N GLY A 105 -18.56 -9.37 -6.84
CA GLY A 105 -19.96 -8.89 -6.88
C GLY A 105 -20.50 -8.60 -8.28
N GLU A 106 -19.69 -8.72 -9.32
CA GLU A 106 -20.09 -8.45 -10.70
C GLU A 106 -19.56 -9.59 -11.56
N ASN A 107 -20.38 -10.21 -12.40
CA ASN A 107 -19.91 -11.32 -13.24
C ASN A 107 -19.09 -10.81 -14.44
N LYS A 108 -18.03 -10.05 -14.16
CA LYS A 108 -17.15 -9.38 -15.11
C LYS A 108 -15.69 -9.56 -14.71
N GLN A 109 -14.83 -9.66 -15.71
CA GLN A 109 -13.39 -9.61 -15.54
C GLN A 109 -12.95 -8.17 -15.30
N VAL A 110 -12.18 -7.94 -14.26
CA VAL A 110 -11.63 -6.61 -13.93
C VAL A 110 -10.13 -6.71 -13.69
N ALA A 111 -9.44 -5.59 -13.94
CA ALA A 111 -8.04 -5.47 -13.55
C ALA A 111 -7.92 -5.57 -12.02
N PRO A 112 -6.99 -6.37 -11.49
CA PRO A 112 -6.76 -6.50 -10.04
C PRO A 112 -6.58 -5.15 -9.34
N ALA A 113 -5.89 -4.18 -9.96
CA ALA A 113 -5.70 -2.84 -9.41
C ALA A 113 -7.02 -2.10 -9.08
N GLY A 114 -8.13 -2.48 -9.72
CA GLY A 114 -9.46 -1.93 -9.44
C GLY A 114 -10.08 -2.41 -8.13
N LEU A 115 -9.61 -3.55 -7.59
CA LEU A 115 -10.17 -4.21 -6.41
C LEU A 115 -9.45 -3.85 -5.10
N TYR A 116 -8.30 -3.18 -5.18
CA TYR A 116 -7.43 -2.89 -4.03
C TYR A 116 -7.55 -1.42 -3.60
N PRO A 117 -8.50 -1.07 -2.72
CA PRO A 117 -8.77 0.32 -2.35
C PRO A 117 -7.59 1.02 -1.70
N ILE A 118 -6.74 0.33 -0.93
CA ILE A 118 -5.56 0.93 -0.30
C ILE A 118 -4.51 1.23 -1.36
N LEU A 119 -4.13 0.25 -2.20
CA LEU A 119 -3.19 0.48 -3.29
C LEU A 119 -3.63 1.60 -4.23
N LYS A 120 -4.92 1.63 -4.60
CA LYS A 120 -5.50 2.68 -5.44
C LYS A 120 -5.43 4.05 -4.78
N ARG A 121 -5.72 4.14 -3.48
CA ARG A 121 -5.62 5.41 -2.73
C ARG A 121 -4.17 5.87 -2.64
N LEU A 122 -3.24 4.97 -2.32
CA LEU A 122 -1.81 5.27 -2.27
C LEU A 122 -1.30 5.75 -3.63
N TYR A 123 -1.69 5.10 -4.74
CA TYR A 123 -1.33 5.54 -6.08
C TYR A 123 -1.87 6.94 -6.39
N ARG A 124 -3.10 7.25 -5.98
CA ARG A 124 -3.70 8.58 -6.19
C ARG A 124 -2.98 9.69 -5.43
N ILE A 125 -2.44 9.38 -4.24
CA ILE A 125 -1.69 10.34 -3.42
C ILE A 125 -0.22 10.43 -3.89
N LEU A 126 0.45 9.28 -3.98
CA LEU A 126 1.90 9.17 -4.17
C LEU A 126 2.35 9.21 -5.63
N ILE A 127 1.46 9.00 -6.60
CA ILE A 127 1.80 9.05 -8.03
C ILE A 127 0.97 10.10 -8.76
N LYS A 128 -0.36 10.04 -8.68
CA LYS A 128 -1.24 10.99 -9.40
C LYS A 128 -1.38 12.36 -8.75
N ARG A 129 -1.00 12.51 -7.47
CA ARG A 129 -1.12 13.76 -6.70
C ARG A 129 -2.55 14.34 -6.63
N GLU A 130 -3.56 13.50 -6.84
CA GLU A 130 -4.97 13.91 -6.84
C GLU A 130 -5.52 14.11 -5.42
N LEU A 131 -4.85 13.52 -4.43
CA LEU A 131 -5.23 13.56 -3.03
C LEU A 131 -4.05 14.06 -2.20
N PRO A 132 -4.30 14.83 -1.13
CA PRO A 132 -3.23 15.39 -0.31
C PRO A 132 -2.54 14.31 0.54
N GLY A 133 -1.23 14.47 0.78
CA GLY A 133 -0.39 13.53 1.54
C GLY A 133 -0.90 13.22 2.96
N ARG A 134 -1.66 14.14 3.55
CA ARG A 134 -2.34 13.95 4.84
C ARG A 134 -3.41 12.84 4.86
N ASP A 135 -3.84 12.35 3.69
CA ASP A 135 -4.81 11.26 3.55
C ASP A 135 -4.15 9.88 3.35
N ILE A 136 -2.81 9.80 3.40
CA ILE A 136 -2.05 8.52 3.43
C ILE A 136 -2.36 7.78 4.73
N LEU A 137 -2.40 8.55 5.82
CA LEU A 137 -2.78 8.08 7.14
C LEU A 137 -4.27 8.18 7.33
#